data_AF-K7F542-F1
#
_entry.id   AF-K7F542-F1
#
_cell.length_a   1.000
_cell.length_b   1.000
_cell.length_c   1.000
_cell.angle_alpha   90.00
_cell.angle_beta   90.00
_cell.angle_gamma   90.00
#
_symmetry.space_group_name_H-M   'P 1'
#
loop_
_entity.id
_entity.type
_entity.pdbx_description
1 polymer ?
#
loop_
_entity_poly.entity_id
_entity_poly.type
_entity_poly.pdbx_seq_one_letter_code
_entity_poly.pdbx_strand_id
1 'polypeptide(L)'
;MEDGWETARRLDRPPVLKADDKGILLMSGSEWAVFRLAHACVITHIEIDTHHFKGNFPDTCKLEACVLNTQEEKNCIAQKWNFKQNPKWSPLLSATKVSLLFLDHMSTVDY
;
A
#
# COMPACT_ATOMS: atom_id res chain seq x y z
N MET A 1 2.79 17.00 15.45
CA MET A 1 2.31 16.15 14.34
C MET A 1 3.25 16.42 13.20
N GLU A 2 3.94 15.37 12.76
CA GLU A 2 4.88 15.45 11.65
C GLU A 2 4.12 15.33 10.33
N ASP A 3 4.78 15.62 9.21
CA ASP A 3 4.20 15.54 7.87
C ASP A 3 4.15 14.07 7.43
N GLY A 4 2.99 13.42 7.59
CA GLY A 4 2.82 12.02 7.22
C GLY A 4 1.38 11.53 7.34
N TRP A 5 1.12 10.34 6.80
CA TRP A 5 -0.21 9.71 6.85
C TRP A 5 -0.29 8.70 7.99
N GLU A 6 -1.18 8.97 8.96
CA GLU A 6 -1.51 8.07 10.06
C GLU A 6 -3.02 7.81 10.10
N THR A 7 -3.39 6.56 10.36
CA THR A 7 -4.78 6.13 10.53
C THR A 7 -5.06 5.76 11.99
N ALA A 8 -6.30 5.92 12.42
CA ALA A 8 -6.72 5.48 13.75
C ALA A 8 -6.49 3.97 13.93
N ARG A 9 -6.18 3.54 15.16
CA ARG A 9 -6.10 2.12 15.49
C ARG A 9 -7.46 1.48 15.28
N ARG A 10 -7.50 0.40 14.52
CA ARG A 10 -8.73 -0.35 14.30
C ARG A 10 -9.18 -1.06 15.58
N LEU A 11 -10.46 -0.92 15.89
CA LEU A 11 -11.08 -1.48 17.10
C LEU A 11 -11.26 -3.00 17.04
N ASP A 12 -11.23 -3.58 15.84
CA ASP A 12 -11.32 -5.03 15.61
C ASP A 12 -9.95 -5.73 15.68
N ARG A 13 -8.89 -5.02 16.08
CA ARG A 13 -7.56 -5.62 16.32
C ARG A 13 -7.66 -6.62 17.47
N PRO A 14 -7.31 -7.91 17.26
CA PRO A 14 -7.38 -8.90 18.32
C PRO A 14 -6.30 -8.65 19.39
N PRO A 15 -6.51 -9.11 20.64
CA PRO A 15 -5.56 -8.94 21.73
C PRO A 15 -4.24 -9.69 21.50
N VAL A 16 -4.27 -10.78 20.73
CA VAL A 16 -3.10 -11.57 20.36
C VAL A 16 -2.92 -11.51 18.86
N LEU A 17 -1.78 -10.98 18.41
CA LEU A 17 -1.39 -10.92 17.01
C LEU A 17 -0.77 -12.26 16.60
N LYS A 18 -1.23 -12.83 15.48
CA LYS A 18 -0.63 -14.02 14.86
C LYS A 18 0.06 -13.60 13.57
N ALA A 19 1.23 -14.16 13.31
CA ALA A 19 1.93 -14.01 12.04
C ALA A 19 1.91 -15.34 11.27
N ASP A 20 2.02 -15.27 9.95
CA ASP A 20 2.30 -16.42 9.11
C ASP A 20 3.80 -16.81 9.17
N ASP A 21 4.17 -17.84 8.42
CA ASP A 21 5.56 -18.34 8.34
C ASP A 21 6.54 -17.31 7.75
N LYS A 22 6.04 -16.25 7.10
CA LYS A 22 6.83 -15.15 6.55
C LYS A 22 6.91 -13.94 7.50
N GLY A 23 6.33 -14.04 8.68
CA GLY A 23 6.30 -12.98 9.68
C GLY A 23 5.28 -11.87 9.40
N ILE A 24 4.35 -12.08 8.47
CA ILE A 24 3.27 -11.15 8.11
C ILE A 24 2.10 -11.34 9.06
N LEU A 25 1.56 -10.25 9.62
CA LEU A 25 0.41 -10.34 10.51
C LEU A 25 -0.85 -10.83 9.79
N LEU A 26 -1.47 -11.86 10.36
CA LEU A 26 -2.77 -12.40 9.97
C LEU A 26 -3.89 -11.51 10.55
N MET A 27 -4.01 -10.29 10.04
CA MET A 27 -5.06 -9.35 10.43
C MET A 27 -6.03 -9.10 9.27
N SER A 28 -7.33 -9.13 9.56
CA SER A 28 -8.36 -8.85 8.56
C SER A 28 -8.42 -7.37 8.24
N GLY A 29 -8.16 -7.03 6.98
CA GLY A 29 -8.31 -5.70 6.40
C GLY A 29 -7.06 -4.82 6.50
N SER A 30 -7.00 -3.84 5.62
CA SER A 30 -5.85 -2.97 5.42
C SER A 30 -6.34 -1.54 5.24
N GLU A 31 -5.56 -0.59 5.72
CA GLU A 31 -5.72 0.80 5.36
C GLU A 31 -5.06 1.02 3.99
N TRP A 32 -5.64 1.90 3.19
CA TRP A 32 -5.18 2.14 1.82
C TRP A 32 -5.26 3.62 1.47
N ALA A 33 -4.36 4.02 0.56
CA ALA A 33 -4.38 5.32 -0.09
C ALA A 33 -4.17 5.09 -1.58
N VAL A 34 -4.88 5.85 -2.41
CA VAL A 34 -4.72 5.80 -3.87
C VAL A 34 -4.16 7.13 -4.34
N PHE A 35 -3.07 7.06 -5.11
CA PHE A 35 -2.39 8.21 -5.68
C PHE A 35 -2.52 8.18 -7.20
N ARG A 36 -2.93 9.30 -7.79
CA ARG A 36 -2.92 9.48 -9.25
C ARG A 36 -1.60 10.12 -9.67
N LEU A 37 -0.85 9.44 -10.51
CA LEU A 37 0.35 10.01 -11.12
C LEU A 37 -0.04 11.09 -12.13
N ALA A 38 0.80 12.12 -12.25
CA ALA A 38 0.55 13.21 -13.19
C ALA A 38 0.57 12.73 -14.65
N HIS A 39 1.44 11.76 -14.96
CA HIS A 39 1.63 11.19 -16.30
C HIS A 39 1.95 9.69 -16.19
N ALA A 40 1.76 8.95 -17.30
CA ALA A 40 2.20 7.56 -17.38
C ALA A 40 3.73 7.48 -17.30
N CYS A 41 4.25 6.56 -16.51
CA CYS A 41 5.68 6.37 -16.31
C CYS A 41 6.01 4.90 -15.97
N VAL A 42 7.30 4.59 -16.04
CA VAL A 42 7.86 3.36 -15.48
C VAL A 42 8.32 3.66 -14.06
N ILE A 43 7.87 2.85 -13.10
CA ILE A 43 8.31 2.94 -11.72
C ILE A 43 9.60 2.13 -11.60
N THR A 44 10.68 2.77 -11.16
CA THR A 44 12.00 2.15 -11.00
C THR A 44 12.44 2.07 -9.55
N HIS A 45 11.78 2.82 -8.66
CA HIS A 45 12.10 2.89 -7.25
C HIS A 45 10.84 3.14 -6.43
N ILE A 46 10.75 2.49 -5.27
CA ILE A 46 9.67 2.65 -4.29
C ILE A 46 10.32 2.83 -2.92
N GLU A 47 9.99 3.91 -2.23
CA GLU A 47 10.46 4.19 -0.89
C GLU A 47 9.26 4.27 0.07
N ILE A 48 9.34 3.51 1.17
CA ILE A 48 8.34 3.54 2.25
C ILE A 48 9.05 4.07 3.49
N ASP A 49 8.94 5.39 3.71
CA ASP A 49 9.57 6.03 4.86
C ASP A 49 8.69 5.94 6.10
N THR A 50 9.20 5.28 7.14
CA THR A 50 8.57 5.20 8.47
C THR A 50 9.45 5.75 9.57
N HIS A 51 10.50 6.52 9.24
CA HIS A 51 11.52 7.01 10.17
C HIS A 51 10.94 7.68 11.43
N HIS A 52 9.84 8.41 11.23
CA HIS A 52 9.19 9.21 12.26
C HIS A 52 8.08 8.47 13.04
N PHE A 53 7.63 7.32 12.55
CA PHE A 53 6.54 6.53 13.12
C PHE A 53 7.07 5.46 14.08
N LYS A 54 7.42 5.85 15.32
CA LYS A 54 7.99 4.92 16.31
C LYS A 54 6.89 4.16 17.06
N GLY A 55 6.70 2.89 16.71
CA GLY A 55 5.75 1.98 17.36
C GLY A 55 4.31 2.05 16.84
N ASN A 56 4.03 2.92 15.88
CA ASN A 56 2.76 3.01 15.15
C ASN A 56 2.90 2.86 13.62
N PHE A 57 4.11 2.61 13.12
CA PHE A 57 4.33 2.27 11.71
C PHE A 57 3.57 0.97 11.33
N PRO A 58 3.17 0.83 10.05
CA PRO A 58 2.49 -0.38 9.60
C PRO A 58 3.40 -1.60 9.72
N ASP A 59 2.82 -2.74 10.07
CA ASP A 59 3.57 -4.00 10.18
C ASP A 59 4.05 -4.49 8.80
N THR A 60 3.18 -4.37 7.80
CA THR A 60 3.43 -4.73 6.40
C THR A 60 2.86 -3.69 5.47
N CYS A 61 3.50 -3.52 4.31
CA CYS A 61 2.99 -2.71 3.22
C CYS A 61 2.90 -3.55 1.94
N LYS A 62 1.97 -3.22 1.07
CA LYS A 62 1.91 -3.70 -0.32
C LYS A 62 1.66 -2.51 -1.23
N LEU A 63 2.21 -2.56 -2.44
CA LEU A 63 1.96 -1.54 -3.45
C LEU A 63 1.45 -2.22 -4.72
N GLU A 64 0.39 -1.66 -5.28
CA GLU A 64 -0.19 -2.12 -6.53
C GLU A 64 -0.39 -0.91 -7.45
N ALA A 65 -0.31 -1.12 -8.76
CA ALA A 65 -0.56 -0.08 -9.76
C ALA A 65 -1.52 -0.57 -10.84
N CYS A 66 -2.21 0.37 -11.46
CA CYS A 66 -3.03 0.12 -12.64
C CYS A 66 -2.93 1.31 -13.59
N VAL A 67 -3.12 1.03 -14.88
CA VAL A 67 -3.27 2.04 -15.92
C VAL A 67 -4.75 2.16 -16.23
N LEU A 68 -5.27 3.38 -16.19
CA LEU A 68 -6.68 3.67 -16.44
C LEU A 68 -6.80 4.67 -17.58
N ASN A 69 -7.81 4.47 -18.42
CA ASN A 69 -8.27 5.53 -19.31
C ASN A 69 -9.18 6.51 -18.55
N THR A 70 -9.50 7.64 -19.18
CA THR A 70 -10.32 8.70 -18.56
C THR A 70 -11.70 8.23 -18.09
N GLN A 71 -12.30 7.25 -18.77
CA GLN A 71 -13.62 6.74 -18.38
C GLN A 71 -13.53 5.79 -17.18
N GLU A 72 -12.53 4.91 -17.17
CA GLU A 72 -12.27 4.00 -16.05
C GLU A 72 -11.94 4.77 -14.77
N GLU A 73 -11.12 5.82 -14.88
CA GLU A 73 -10.80 6.69 -13.75
C GLU A 73 -12.06 7.34 -13.17
N LYS A 74 -12.92 7.93 -14.02
CA LYS A 74 -14.19 8.53 -13.60
C LYS A 74 -15.08 7.52 -12.88
N ASN A 75 -15.14 6.29 -13.37
CA ASN A 75 -15.92 5.22 -12.75
C ASN A 75 -15.35 4.85 -11.37
N CYS A 76 -14.03 4.73 -11.24
CA CYS A 76 -13.36 4.43 -9.96
C CYS A 76 -13.62 5.53 -8.92
N ILE A 77 -13.53 6.80 -9.33
CA ILE A 77 -13.83 7.95 -8.47
C ILE A 77 -15.30 7.95 -8.04
N ALA A 78 -16.24 7.76 -8.98
CA ALA A 78 -17.67 7.70 -8.69
C ALA A 78 -18.04 6.57 -7.70
N GLN A 79 -17.31 5.44 -7.77
CA GLN A 79 -17.47 4.30 -6.86
C GLN A 79 -16.63 4.41 -5.58
N LYS A 80 -15.94 5.53 -5.36
CA LYS A 80 -15.04 5.75 -4.21
C LYS A 80 -14.00 4.64 -4.04
N TRP A 81 -13.40 4.19 -5.15
CA TRP A 81 -12.36 3.15 -5.17
C TRP A 81 -12.81 1.81 -4.55
N ASN A 82 -14.05 1.38 -4.81
CA ASN A 82 -14.52 0.07 -4.39
C ASN A 82 -13.82 -1.06 -5.18
N PHE A 83 -12.85 -1.72 -4.55
CA PHE A 83 -11.99 -2.76 -5.16
C PHE A 83 -12.70 -4.06 -5.58
N LYS A 84 -14.03 -4.16 -5.49
CA LYS A 84 -14.77 -5.39 -5.82
C LYS A 84 -14.90 -5.67 -7.32
N GLN A 85 -14.85 -4.65 -8.19
CA GLN A 85 -15.21 -4.85 -9.59
C GLN A 85 -14.29 -4.19 -10.62
N ASN A 86 -13.45 -3.22 -10.25
CA ASN A 86 -12.36 -2.63 -11.04
C ASN A 86 -11.69 -1.54 -10.18
N PRO A 87 -10.45 -1.13 -10.45
CA PRO A 87 -9.59 -1.53 -11.56
C PRO A 87 -8.76 -2.80 -11.27
N LYS A 88 -8.19 -3.40 -12.32
CA LYS A 88 -7.26 -4.52 -12.19
C LYS A 88 -5.89 -4.01 -11.74
N TRP A 89 -5.67 -4.04 -10.43
CA TRP A 89 -4.39 -3.72 -9.82
C TRP A 89 -3.36 -4.82 -10.09
N SER A 90 -2.15 -4.42 -10.45
CA SER A 90 -1.00 -5.28 -10.64
C SER A 90 0.00 -5.02 -9.50
N PRO A 91 0.50 -6.06 -8.81
CA PRO A 91 1.41 -5.86 -7.68
C PRO A 91 2.75 -5.31 -8.17
N LEU A 92 3.16 -4.17 -7.62
CA LEU A 92 4.52 -3.63 -7.78
C LEU A 92 5.42 -4.06 -6.63
N LEU A 93 4.86 -4.06 -5.42
CA LEU A 93 5.47 -4.58 -4.22
C LEU A 93 4.50 -5.57 -3.58
N SER A 94 4.89 -6.84 -3.50
CA SER A 94 4.13 -7.84 -2.74
C SER A 94 4.09 -7.45 -1.26
N ALA A 95 3.21 -8.08 -0.47
CA ALA A 95 3.16 -7.78 0.96
C ALA A 95 4.53 -8.02 1.62
N THR A 96 5.15 -6.95 2.10
CA THR A 96 6.52 -6.94 2.64
C THR A 96 6.50 -6.34 4.04
N LYS A 97 7.28 -6.94 4.94
CA LYS A 97 7.46 -6.46 6.32
C LYS A 97 8.17 -5.11 6.29
N VAL A 98 7.61 -4.11 6.96
CA VAL A 98 8.29 -2.81 7.09
C VAL A 98 9.23 -2.86 8.28
N SER A 99 10.42 -2.30 8.13
CA SER A 99 11.38 -2.10 9.21
C SER A 99 11.78 -0.63 9.27
N LEU A 100 12.39 -0.20 10.38
CA LEU A 100 12.80 1.19 10.62
C LEU A 100 13.74 1.79 9.55
N LEU A 101 14.26 0.99 8.61
CA LEU A 101 15.13 1.39 7.50
C LEU A 101 14.81 0.59 6.22
N PHE A 102 13.53 0.43 5.87
CA PHE A 102 13.15 -0.39 4.70
C PHE A 102 13.30 0.39 3.37
N LEU A 103 14.49 0.33 2.79
CA LEU A 103 14.73 0.62 1.37
C LEU A 103 14.60 -0.70 0.60
N ASP A 104 13.46 -0.93 -0.06
CA ASP A 104 13.35 -2.05 -0.99
C ASP A 104 13.74 -1.58 -2.40
N HIS A 105 14.92 -1.98 -2.85
CA HIS A 105 15.39 -1.68 -4.20
C HIS A 105 14.79 -2.69 -5.18
N MET A 106 13.53 -2.48 -5.58
CA MET A 106 12.94 -3.24 -6.67
C MET A 106 13.19 -2.53 -8.01
N SER A 107 14.24 -2.97 -8.71
CA SER A 107 14.42 -2.63 -10.12
C SER A 107 13.44 -3.46 -10.96
N THR A 108 12.30 -2.89 -11.31
CA THR A 108 11.46 -3.46 -12.36
C THR A 108 12.11 -3.20 -13.71
N VAL A 109 12.48 -4.29 -14.39
CA VAL A 109 13.04 -4.28 -15.74
C VAL A 109 11.94 -3.90 -16.73
N ASP A 110 12.29 -2.95 -17.61
CA ASP A 110 11.44 -2.41 -18.67
C ASP A 110 10.83 -3.51 -19.57
N TYR A 111 9.56 -3.32 -19.95
CA TYR A 111 8.95 -3.89 -21.15
C TYR A 111 8.25 -2.80 -21.95
#